data_AF-A0A6N7RKD2-F1
#
_entry.id   AF-A0A6N7RKD2-F1
#
_cell.length_a   1.000
_cell.length_b   1.000
_cell.length_c   1.000
_cell.angle_alpha   90.00
_cell.angle_beta   90.00
_cell.angle_gamma   90.00
#
_symmetry.space_group_name_H-M   'P 1'
#
loop_
_entity.id
_entity.type
_entity.pdbx_description
1 polymer ?
#
loop_
_entity_poly.entity_id
_entity_poly.type
_entity_poly.pdbx_seq_one_letter_code
_entity_poly.pdbx_strand_id
1 'polypeptide(L)'
;MRRDGGGGLLTADLICHGVPSPGLFAAHLRFLEQRLGRKVVAYNHRPKNRGWRHCEAVTCDDGNVQQGSRMVESWKRLFYGNRMLRPSCYACPYTTSNRSSDVTIADFWGIERTGIAAFSDDLGVSLVLANTPMGFDATKRCEIDARISSLEEALPGNPMLSRPSSCAQPRELVWESLCSDGYDGMMKRFRFLPTRARFAGARVKRLLHRL
;
A
#
# COMPACT_ATOMS: atom_id res chain seq x y z
N MET A 1 32.21 -8.48 7.33
CA MET A 1 33.28 -7.88 6.51
C MET A 1 32.66 -7.30 5.25
N ARG A 2 32.43 -5.98 5.19
CA ARG A 2 32.22 -5.27 3.91
C ARG A 2 33.60 -4.78 3.46
N ARG A 3 33.95 -5.04 2.20
CA ARG A 3 35.28 -4.79 1.63
C ARG A 3 35.47 -3.30 1.36
N ASP A 4 36.55 -2.74 1.89
CA ASP A 4 37.07 -1.44 1.49
C ASP A 4 37.95 -1.61 0.24
N GLY A 5 37.58 -0.95 -0.86
CA GLY A 5 38.41 -0.82 -2.07
C GLY A 5 37.77 -1.37 -3.36
N GLY A 6 37.30 -0.46 -4.21
CA GLY A 6 36.83 -0.72 -5.58
C GLY A 6 35.31 -0.62 -5.75
N GLY A 7 34.84 0.44 -6.43
CA GLY A 7 33.46 0.64 -6.90
C GLY A 7 32.35 0.19 -5.95
N GLY A 8 31.94 1.05 -5.01
CA GLY A 8 30.89 0.72 -4.05
C GLY A 8 29.53 0.50 -4.72
N LEU A 9 28.93 -0.68 -4.52
CA LEU A 9 27.52 -0.92 -4.82
C LEU A 9 26.67 -0.19 -3.78
N LEU A 10 25.97 0.86 -4.20
CA LEU A 10 24.93 1.49 -3.38
C LEU A 10 23.65 0.67 -3.48
N THR A 11 23.14 0.21 -2.34
CA THR A 11 21.90 -0.58 -2.27
C THR A 11 20.75 0.23 -1.69
N ALA A 12 19.55 0.06 -2.28
CA ALA A 12 18.34 0.66 -1.76
C ALA A 12 17.22 -0.37 -1.64
N ASP A 13 16.36 -0.22 -0.63
CA ASP A 13 15.16 -1.03 -0.46
C ASP A 13 13.92 -0.19 -0.11
N LEU A 14 12.76 -0.84 -0.09
CA LEU A 14 11.48 -0.22 0.26
C LEU A 14 10.90 -0.84 1.51
N ILE A 15 10.21 -0.02 2.32
CA ILE A 15 9.26 -0.55 3.29
C ILE A 15 8.11 -1.19 2.53
N CYS A 16 7.89 -2.49 2.75
CA CYS A 16 6.88 -3.27 2.04
C CYS A 16 5.79 -3.74 3.01
N HIS A 17 4.53 -3.49 2.66
CA HIS A 17 3.35 -4.01 3.38
C HIS A 17 3.19 -5.53 3.26
N GLY A 18 3.51 -6.06 2.08
CA GLY A 18 3.26 -7.43 1.65
C GLY A 18 2.65 -7.46 0.26
N VAL A 19 2.70 -8.62 -0.40
CA VAL A 19 2.26 -8.76 -1.79
C VAL A 19 1.26 -9.89 -1.95
N PRO A 20 0.08 -9.66 -2.57
CA PRO A 20 -0.81 -10.73 -2.99
C PRO A 20 -0.28 -11.54 -4.17
N SER A 21 -1.00 -12.59 -4.55
CA SER A 21 -0.71 -13.36 -5.76
C SER A 21 -0.96 -12.55 -7.04
N PRO A 22 -0.05 -12.58 -8.04
CA PRO A 22 -0.31 -12.04 -9.37
C PRO A 22 -1.54 -12.64 -10.04
N GLY A 23 -1.79 -13.95 -9.83
CA GLY A 23 -2.97 -14.61 -10.36
C GLY A 23 -4.28 -14.09 -9.76
N LEU A 24 -4.24 -13.67 -8.49
CA LEU A 24 -5.37 -13.02 -7.83
C LEU A 24 -5.62 -11.62 -8.40
N PHE A 25 -4.56 -10.87 -8.71
CA PHE A 25 -4.70 -9.58 -9.38
C PHE A 25 -5.22 -9.73 -10.81
N ALA A 26 -4.75 -10.74 -11.55
CA ALA A 26 -5.30 -11.04 -12.87
C ALA A 26 -6.80 -11.42 -12.80
N ALA A 27 -7.23 -12.15 -11.78
CA ALA A 27 -8.65 -12.43 -11.54
C ALA A 27 -9.44 -11.15 -11.21
N HIS A 28 -8.83 -10.20 -10.48
CA HIS A 28 -9.42 -8.88 -10.24
C HIS A 28 -9.63 -8.10 -11.53
N LEU A 29 -8.63 -8.05 -12.41
CA LEU A 29 -8.74 -7.36 -13.70
C LEU A 29 -9.84 -7.98 -14.57
N ARG A 30 -9.89 -9.31 -14.70
CA ARG A 30 -10.99 -9.99 -15.42
C ARG A 30 -12.36 -9.69 -14.84
N PHE A 31 -12.47 -9.64 -13.51
CA PHE A 31 -13.70 -9.24 -12.84
C PHE A 31 -14.12 -7.81 -13.21
N LEU A 32 -13.17 -6.86 -13.26
CA LEU A 32 -13.47 -5.50 -13.68
C LEU A 32 -13.91 -5.45 -15.15
N GLU A 33 -13.21 -6.15 -16.04
CA GLU A 33 -13.55 -6.21 -17.47
C GLU A 33 -14.96 -6.73 -17.71
N GLN A 34 -15.33 -7.83 -17.04
CA GLN A 34 -16.69 -8.40 -17.11
C GLN A 34 -17.77 -7.43 -16.61
N ARG A 35 -17.47 -6.66 -15.56
CA ARG A 35 -18.43 -5.71 -14.98
C ARG A 35 -18.56 -4.41 -15.76
N LEU A 36 -17.48 -3.99 -16.43
CA LEU A 36 -17.43 -2.78 -17.25
C LEU A 36 -17.84 -3.02 -18.70
N GLY A 37 -17.84 -4.29 -19.13
CA GLY A 37 -18.06 -4.68 -20.53
C GLY A 37 -16.97 -4.17 -21.47
N ARG A 38 -15.75 -3.98 -20.96
CA ARG A 38 -14.61 -3.32 -21.63
C ARG A 38 -13.30 -3.95 -21.20
N LYS A 39 -12.26 -3.86 -22.03
CA LYS A 39 -10.92 -4.34 -21.67
C LYS A 39 -10.23 -3.33 -20.77
N VAL A 40 -9.52 -3.80 -19.74
CA VAL A 40 -8.71 -2.94 -18.88
C VAL A 40 -7.30 -2.85 -19.47
N VAL A 41 -6.83 -1.63 -19.73
CA VAL A 41 -5.49 -1.37 -20.30
C VAL A 41 -4.52 -0.79 -19.28
N ALA A 42 -5.02 -0.16 -18.21
CA ALA A 42 -4.18 0.31 -17.10
C ALA A 42 -4.92 0.25 -15.76
N TYR A 43 -4.18 -0.03 -14.69
CA TYR A 43 -4.65 0.03 -13.32
C TYR A 43 -3.66 0.87 -12.49
N ASN A 44 -4.14 1.94 -11.87
CA ASN A 44 -3.35 2.79 -10.99
C ASN A 44 -3.86 2.66 -9.55
N HIS A 45 -3.01 2.14 -8.66
CA HIS A 45 -3.32 1.97 -7.25
C HIS A 45 -3.46 3.30 -6.49
N ARG A 46 -2.72 4.34 -6.92
CA ARG A 46 -2.63 5.64 -6.23
C ARG A 46 -2.41 6.77 -7.24
N PRO A 47 -3.39 7.07 -8.11
CA PRO A 47 -3.30 8.23 -8.97
C PRO A 47 -3.26 9.50 -8.12
N LYS A 48 -2.39 10.44 -8.49
CA LYS A 48 -2.14 11.68 -7.74
C LYS A 48 -3.09 12.82 -8.09
N ASN A 49 -4.00 12.61 -9.03
CA ASN A 49 -5.01 13.58 -9.45
C ASN A 49 -6.02 13.96 -8.35
N ARG A 50 -6.00 13.28 -7.20
CA ARG A 50 -6.82 13.57 -6.01
C ARG A 50 -5.99 13.62 -4.72
N GLY A 51 -4.71 14.00 -4.84
CA GLY A 51 -3.76 14.07 -3.74
C GLY A 51 -3.25 12.70 -3.27
N TRP A 52 -2.82 12.61 -2.01
CA TRP A 52 -2.15 11.46 -1.39
C TRP A 52 -3.08 10.26 -1.11
N ARG A 53 -4.37 10.44 -1.34
CA ARG A 53 -5.40 9.46 -1.01
C ARG A 53 -5.30 8.22 -1.91
N HIS A 54 -5.74 7.10 -1.36
CA HIS A 54 -6.03 5.94 -2.17
C HIS A 54 -7.35 6.11 -2.90
N CYS A 55 -7.30 6.46 -4.18
CA CYS A 55 -8.47 6.45 -5.05
C CYS A 55 -8.11 5.76 -6.35
N GLU A 56 -8.22 4.43 -6.37
CA GLU A 56 -7.79 3.58 -7.49
C GLU A 56 -8.46 4.03 -8.79
N ALA A 57 -7.70 4.00 -9.88
CA ALA A 57 -8.19 4.31 -11.22
C ALA A 57 -7.94 3.15 -12.20
N VAL A 58 -8.90 2.92 -13.08
CA VAL A 58 -8.87 1.89 -14.12
C VAL A 58 -9.11 2.58 -15.45
N THR A 59 -8.20 2.39 -16.39
CA THR A 59 -8.35 2.90 -17.78
C THR A 59 -8.74 1.75 -18.68
N CYS A 60 -9.78 1.95 -19.49
CA CYS A 60 -10.29 0.99 -20.46
C CYS A 60 -9.73 1.27 -21.86
N ASP A 61 -9.90 0.29 -22.77
CA ASP A 61 -9.47 0.36 -24.17
C ASP A 61 -10.18 1.44 -25.00
N ASP A 62 -11.39 1.84 -24.62
CA ASP A 62 -12.10 2.99 -25.19
C ASP A 62 -11.65 4.36 -24.64
N GLY A 63 -10.62 4.37 -23.79
CA GLY A 63 -10.12 5.57 -23.11
C GLY A 63 -10.93 5.97 -21.87
N ASN A 64 -11.99 5.24 -21.51
CA ASN A 64 -12.78 5.55 -20.31
C ASN A 64 -11.98 5.29 -19.03
N VAL A 65 -11.98 6.27 -18.12
CA VAL A 65 -11.34 6.17 -16.81
C VAL A 65 -12.39 6.03 -15.71
N GLN A 66 -12.36 4.90 -15.00
CA GLN A 66 -13.18 4.64 -13.83
C GLN A 66 -12.37 4.87 -12.56
N GLN A 67 -12.82 5.76 -11.67
CA GLN A 67 -12.10 6.09 -10.44
C GLN A 67 -13.05 6.30 -9.26
N GLY A 68 -12.70 5.80 -8.08
CA GLY A 68 -13.46 6.03 -6.84
C GLY A 68 -14.76 5.21 -6.72
N SER A 69 -15.04 4.29 -7.65
CA SER A 69 -16.19 3.40 -7.55
C SER A 69 -15.90 2.25 -6.59
N ARG A 70 -16.93 1.76 -5.89
CA ARG A 70 -16.81 0.64 -4.93
C ARG A 70 -16.16 -0.61 -5.53
N MET A 71 -16.33 -0.79 -6.84
CA MET A 71 -15.82 -1.92 -7.59
C MET A 71 -14.33 -1.74 -7.91
N VAL A 72 -13.95 -0.56 -8.42
CA VAL A 72 -12.55 -0.22 -8.72
C VAL A 72 -11.70 -0.25 -7.45
N GLU A 73 -12.26 0.23 -6.34
CA GLU A 73 -11.61 0.31 -5.03
C GLU A 73 -11.57 -1.04 -4.28
N SER A 74 -12.17 -2.09 -4.85
CA SER A 74 -12.33 -3.37 -4.16
C SER A 74 -11.00 -4.13 -4.01
N TRP A 75 -10.04 -3.91 -4.92
CA TRP A 75 -8.68 -4.45 -4.77
C TRP A 75 -7.99 -3.92 -3.52
N LYS A 76 -8.06 -2.61 -3.28
CA LYS A 76 -7.50 -2.00 -2.07
C LYS A 76 -8.02 -2.68 -0.81
N ARG A 77 -9.31 -2.94 -0.76
CA ARG A 77 -9.96 -3.58 0.39
C ARG A 77 -9.51 -5.02 0.56
N LEU A 78 -9.27 -5.73 -0.53
CA LEU A 78 -8.67 -7.04 -0.51
C LEU A 78 -7.22 -7.00 0.01
N PHE A 79 -6.41 -6.09 -0.55
CA PHE A 79 -5.00 -5.89 -0.22
C PHE A 79 -4.80 -5.55 1.27
N TYR A 80 -5.44 -4.49 1.77
CA TYR A 80 -5.36 -4.08 3.18
C TYR A 80 -6.17 -4.96 4.12
N GLY A 81 -6.96 -5.89 3.58
CA GLY A 81 -7.58 -6.94 4.37
C GLY A 81 -6.58 -7.99 4.87
N ASN A 82 -5.34 -7.99 4.38
CA ASN A 82 -4.23 -8.87 4.75
C ASN A 82 -4.48 -10.38 4.61
N ARG A 83 -5.68 -10.83 4.23
CA ARG A 83 -6.03 -12.27 4.11
C ARG A 83 -5.46 -12.97 2.88
N MET A 84 -4.95 -12.19 1.91
CA MET A 84 -4.52 -12.69 0.60
C MET A 84 -3.07 -12.35 0.26
N LEU A 85 -2.26 -11.96 1.25
CA LEU A 85 -0.82 -11.76 1.07
C LEU A 85 -0.12 -13.11 0.88
N ARG A 86 1.15 -13.14 0.42
CA ARG A 86 1.93 -14.39 0.40
C ARG A 86 2.20 -14.88 1.84
N PRO A 87 2.25 -16.20 2.09
CA PRO A 87 2.57 -16.73 3.42
C PRO A 87 3.86 -16.15 4.02
N SER A 88 4.90 -15.98 3.19
CA SER A 88 6.16 -15.39 3.61
C SER A 88 6.04 -13.93 4.10
N CYS A 89 5.01 -13.19 3.67
CA CYS A 89 4.80 -11.82 4.13
C CYS A 89 4.40 -11.75 5.61
N TYR A 90 3.78 -12.79 6.16
CA TYR A 90 3.37 -12.82 7.58
C TYR A 90 4.50 -13.16 8.55
N ALA A 91 5.64 -13.64 8.02
CA ALA A 91 6.83 -14.00 8.77
C ALA A 91 8.09 -13.39 8.13
N CYS A 92 7.96 -12.23 7.48
CA CYS A 92 9.04 -11.61 6.73
C CYS A 92 10.15 -11.17 7.70
N PRO A 93 11.40 -11.65 7.55
CA PRO A 93 12.50 -11.24 8.43
C PRO A 93 12.96 -9.79 8.17
N TYR A 94 12.57 -9.23 7.02
CA TYR A 94 12.95 -7.88 6.61
C TYR A 94 11.96 -6.81 7.06
N THR A 95 10.93 -7.13 7.85
CA THR A 95 10.08 -6.11 8.48
C THR A 95 10.68 -5.69 9.82
N THR A 96 11.80 -4.98 9.72
CA THR A 96 12.65 -4.54 10.82
C THR A 96 13.28 -3.19 10.48
N SER A 97 13.66 -2.42 11.50
CA SER A 97 14.38 -1.15 11.37
C SER A 97 15.87 -1.36 11.16
N ASN A 98 16.40 -2.55 11.48
CA ASN A 98 17.77 -2.94 11.14
C ASN A 98 17.84 -3.39 9.68
N ARG A 99 17.89 -2.43 8.76
CA ARG A 99 17.85 -2.63 7.31
C ARG A 99 19.18 -3.15 6.78
N SER A 100 19.13 -3.98 5.73
CA SER A 100 20.34 -4.54 5.11
C SER A 100 20.92 -3.66 4.01
N SER A 101 20.09 -2.81 3.39
CA SER A 101 20.49 -1.86 2.34
C SER A 101 21.13 -0.60 2.92
N ASP A 102 21.80 0.19 2.08
CA ASP A 102 22.38 1.47 2.48
C ASP A 102 21.31 2.56 2.68
N VAL A 103 20.23 2.52 1.88
CA VAL A 103 19.10 3.45 1.96
C VAL A 103 17.76 2.71 1.91
N THR A 104 16.84 3.04 2.80
CA THR A 104 15.44 2.58 2.75
C THR A 104 14.51 3.74 2.43
N ILE A 105 13.61 3.56 1.48
CA ILE A 105 12.64 4.56 1.07
C ILE A 105 11.21 4.07 1.36
N ALA A 106 10.36 4.98 1.82
CA ALA A 106 8.95 4.68 2.03
C ALA A 106 8.10 5.94 1.96
N ASP A 107 6.79 5.72 2.04
CA ASP A 107 5.82 6.74 2.39
C ASP A 107 5.97 7.12 3.88
N PHE A 108 6.07 8.41 4.21
CA PHE A 108 6.07 8.87 5.61
C PHE A 108 4.63 8.95 6.15
N TRP A 109 4.07 7.78 6.45
CA TRP A 109 2.74 7.69 7.04
C TRP A 109 2.71 8.35 8.41
N GLY A 110 1.74 9.23 8.66
CA GLY A 110 1.58 9.85 9.98
C GLY A 110 2.46 11.06 10.26
N ILE A 111 3.16 11.62 9.25
CA ILE A 111 3.98 12.83 9.37
C ILE A 111 3.18 14.00 9.99
N GLU A 112 1.87 14.07 9.77
CA GLU A 112 0.99 15.10 10.33
C GLU A 112 0.92 15.09 11.88
N ARG A 113 1.44 14.04 12.51
CA ARG A 113 1.47 13.85 13.97
C ARG A 113 2.88 13.97 14.57
N THR A 114 3.86 14.42 13.79
CA THR A 114 5.26 14.52 14.22
C THR A 114 5.68 15.98 14.41
N GLY A 115 6.89 16.21 14.93
CA GLY A 115 7.46 17.55 15.09
C GLY A 115 7.69 18.29 13.77
N ILE A 116 7.64 17.59 12.63
CA ILE A 116 7.83 18.14 11.28
C ILE A 116 6.54 18.14 10.44
N ALA A 117 5.37 18.15 11.08
CA ALA A 117 4.07 18.13 10.41
C ALA A 117 3.90 19.21 9.32
N ALA A 118 4.53 20.37 9.47
CA ALA A 118 4.52 21.46 8.49
C ALA A 118 5.22 21.09 7.16
N PHE A 119 6.01 20.02 7.13
CA PHE A 119 6.66 19.50 5.93
C PHE A 119 5.75 18.56 5.12
N SER A 120 4.52 18.30 5.60
CA SER A 120 3.55 17.46 4.87
C SER A 120 3.14 18.09 3.53
N ASP A 121 2.93 17.23 2.53
CA ASP A 121 2.53 17.60 1.16
C ASP A 121 1.26 16.81 0.78
N ASP A 122 0.35 17.45 0.04
CA ASP A 122 -0.87 16.86 -0.50
C ASP A 122 -0.60 15.72 -1.49
N LEU A 123 0.60 15.59 -2.05
CA LEU A 123 1.07 14.52 -2.92
C LEU A 123 1.88 13.46 -2.18
N GLY A 124 2.14 13.68 -0.88
CA GLY A 124 2.85 12.81 0.05
C GLY A 124 4.34 13.16 0.21
N VAL A 125 4.87 12.80 1.38
CA VAL A 125 6.29 12.94 1.74
C VAL A 125 6.92 11.55 1.85
N SER A 126 8.12 11.40 1.30
CA SER A 126 8.90 10.17 1.46
C SER A 126 9.68 10.16 2.78
N LEU A 127 9.63 9.03 3.48
CA LEU A 127 10.56 8.68 4.55
C LEU A 127 11.82 8.09 3.91
N VAL A 128 12.99 8.58 4.31
CA VAL A 128 14.29 8.04 3.88
C VAL A 128 15.10 7.68 5.12
N LEU A 129 15.47 6.40 5.26
CA LEU A 129 16.39 5.94 6.28
C LEU A 129 17.77 5.74 5.63
N ALA A 130 18.77 6.47 6.09
CA ALA A 130 20.16 6.24 5.73
C ALA A 130 20.75 5.24 6.73
N ASN A 131 20.88 3.99 6.32
CA ASN A 131 21.24 2.88 7.21
C ASN A 131 22.76 2.71 7.37
N THR A 132 23.54 3.25 6.43
CA THR A 132 25.01 3.20 6.44
C THR A 132 25.60 4.59 6.15
N PRO A 133 26.87 4.84 6.51
CA PRO A 133 27.56 6.07 6.14
C PRO A 133 27.54 6.33 4.63
N MET A 134 27.71 5.27 3.82
CA MET A 134 27.62 5.35 2.36
C MET A 134 26.23 5.80 1.90
N GLY A 135 25.16 5.26 2.50
CA GLY A 135 23.79 5.66 2.20
C GLY A 135 23.51 7.11 2.60
N PHE A 136 24.02 7.55 3.75
CA PHE A 136 23.88 8.93 4.22
C PHE A 136 24.62 9.93 3.32
N ASP A 137 25.83 9.60 2.89
CA ASP A 137 26.57 10.42 1.94
C ASP A 137 25.88 10.46 0.57
N ALA A 138 25.26 9.35 0.15
CA ALA A 138 24.47 9.31 -1.07
C ALA A 138 23.24 10.21 -1.00
N THR A 139 22.47 10.17 0.09
CA THR A 139 21.27 11.03 0.23
C THR A 139 21.63 12.51 0.29
N LYS A 140 22.77 12.89 0.90
CA LYS A 140 23.27 14.27 0.89
C LYS A 140 23.65 14.80 -0.49
N ARG A 141 24.04 13.92 -1.41
CA ARG A 141 24.39 14.29 -2.78
C ARG A 141 23.16 14.44 -3.68
N CYS A 142 21.99 14.00 -3.23
CA CYS A 142 20.75 14.18 -3.97
C CYS A 142 20.21 15.60 -3.78
N GLU A 143 19.70 16.19 -4.86
CA GLU A 143 18.95 17.45 -4.80
C GLU A 143 17.53 17.17 -4.30
N ILE A 144 17.36 17.15 -2.98
CA ILE A 144 16.07 16.91 -2.32
C ILE A 144 15.83 17.99 -1.25
N ASP A 145 14.58 18.44 -1.12
CA ASP A 145 14.15 19.13 0.10
C ASP A 145 13.92 18.09 1.18
N ALA A 146 14.60 18.25 2.32
CA ALA A 146 14.59 17.28 3.39
C ALA A 146 14.42 17.95 4.75
N ARG A 147 13.74 17.25 5.65
CA ARG A 147 13.68 17.56 7.07
C ARG A 147 14.11 16.35 7.88
N ILE A 148 15.00 16.58 8.84
CA ILE A 148 15.44 15.54 9.76
C ILE A 148 14.28 15.18 10.69
N SER A 149 14.08 13.89 10.89
CA SER A 149 13.10 13.29 11.81
C SER A 149 13.75 12.09 12.50
N SER A 150 13.08 11.51 13.49
CA SER A 150 13.58 10.36 14.22
C SER A 150 12.88 9.06 13.81
N LEU A 151 13.51 7.91 14.10
CA LEU A 151 12.89 6.61 13.85
C LEU A 151 11.61 6.44 14.69
N GLU A 152 11.61 6.97 15.91
CA GLU A 152 10.46 6.95 16.83
C GLU A 152 9.24 7.66 16.25
N GLU A 153 9.44 8.77 15.53
CA GLU A 153 8.36 9.49 14.85
C GLU A 153 7.80 8.71 13.66
N ALA A 154 8.63 7.94 12.95
CA ALA A 154 8.23 7.16 11.78
C ALA A 154 7.53 5.84 12.14
N LEU A 155 7.93 5.18 13.24
CA LEU A 155 7.44 3.84 13.61
C LEU A 155 5.91 3.71 13.71
N PRO A 156 5.16 4.65 14.32
CA PRO A 156 3.70 4.54 14.45
C PRO A 156 2.96 4.47 13.11
N GLY A 157 3.48 5.14 12.07
CA GLY A 157 2.89 5.13 10.73
C GLY A 157 3.43 4.03 9.82
N ASN A 158 4.65 3.55 10.10
CA ASN A 158 5.35 2.56 9.29
C ASN A 158 5.60 1.26 10.08
N PRO A 159 4.54 0.49 10.45
CA PRO A 159 4.66 -0.69 11.30
C PRO A 159 5.52 -1.82 10.69
N MET A 160 5.74 -1.80 9.38
CA MET A 160 6.59 -2.76 8.68
C MET A 160 8.09 -2.53 8.98
N LEU A 161 8.45 -1.49 9.74
CA LEU A 161 9.77 -1.34 10.35
C LEU A 161 9.92 -2.11 11.67
N SER A 162 8.87 -2.71 12.21
CA SER A 162 8.94 -3.42 13.50
C SER A 162 8.34 -4.81 13.47
N ARG A 163 7.40 -5.07 12.56
CA ARG A 163 6.73 -6.37 12.48
C ARG A 163 6.10 -6.61 11.11
N PRO A 164 5.91 -7.88 10.73
CA PRO A 164 5.17 -8.21 9.52
C PRO A 164 3.69 -7.88 9.64
N SER A 165 3.03 -7.79 8.48
CA SER A 165 1.56 -7.78 8.42
C SER A 165 1.02 -9.03 9.10
N SER A 166 -0.07 -8.91 9.86
CA SER A 166 -0.74 -10.05 10.50
C SER A 166 -1.99 -10.48 9.75
N CYS A 167 -2.29 -11.78 9.78
CA CYS A 167 -3.52 -12.35 9.26
C CYS A 167 -4.41 -12.76 10.42
N ALA A 168 -5.42 -11.95 10.75
CA ALA A 168 -6.29 -12.19 11.90
C ALA A 168 -7.33 -13.32 11.67
N GLN A 169 -7.55 -13.73 10.42
CA GLN A 169 -8.53 -14.75 10.04
C GLN A 169 -7.84 -15.82 9.18
N PRO A 170 -8.33 -17.08 9.17
CA PRO A 170 -7.81 -18.12 8.29
C PRO A 170 -7.81 -17.65 6.83
N ARG A 171 -6.64 -17.65 6.20
CA ARG A 171 -6.49 -17.30 4.78
C ARG A 171 -7.09 -18.39 3.88
N GLU A 172 -7.03 -19.62 4.37
CA GLU A 172 -7.39 -20.86 3.68
C GLU A 172 -8.83 -20.76 3.16
N LEU A 173 -9.75 -20.31 4.02
CA LEU A 173 -11.16 -20.12 3.66
C LEU A 173 -11.35 -19.11 2.50
N VAL A 174 -10.49 -18.09 2.40
CA VAL A 174 -10.57 -17.10 1.31
C VAL A 174 -10.09 -17.72 -0.01
N TRP A 175 -9.02 -18.53 0.05
CA TRP A 175 -8.51 -19.26 -1.10
C TRP A 175 -9.46 -20.37 -1.56
N GLU A 176 -10.03 -21.12 -0.63
CA GLU A 176 -11.05 -22.14 -0.91
C GLU A 176 -12.25 -21.54 -1.64
N SER A 177 -12.78 -20.41 -1.16
CA SER A 177 -13.88 -19.72 -1.84
C SER A 177 -13.49 -19.16 -3.20
N LEU A 178 -12.24 -18.73 -3.40
CA LEU A 178 -11.76 -18.35 -4.73
C LEU A 178 -11.81 -19.55 -5.70
N CYS A 179 -11.44 -20.74 -5.22
CA CYS A 179 -11.43 -21.96 -6.02
C CYS A 179 -12.85 -22.52 -6.25
N SER A 180 -13.73 -22.49 -5.24
CA SER A 180 -15.09 -23.06 -5.32
C SER A 180 -16.10 -22.10 -5.93
N ASP A 181 -16.08 -20.83 -5.52
CA ASP A 181 -17.12 -19.83 -5.82
C ASP A 181 -16.65 -18.81 -6.88
N GLY A 182 -15.39 -18.88 -7.30
CA GLY A 182 -14.75 -17.91 -8.18
C GLY A 182 -14.47 -16.57 -7.51
N TYR A 183 -13.85 -15.64 -8.26
CA TYR A 183 -13.45 -14.34 -7.73
C TYR A 183 -14.66 -13.52 -7.22
N ASP A 184 -15.76 -13.45 -7.97
CA ASP A 184 -16.95 -12.70 -7.56
C ASP A 184 -17.61 -13.28 -6.30
N GLY A 185 -17.69 -14.61 -6.20
CA GLY A 185 -18.19 -15.31 -5.02
C GLY A 185 -17.36 -15.02 -3.77
N MET A 186 -16.03 -15.17 -3.87
CA MET A 186 -15.09 -14.80 -2.81
C MET A 186 -15.24 -13.34 -2.38
N MET A 187 -15.32 -12.40 -3.34
CA MET A 187 -15.45 -10.97 -3.06
C MET A 187 -16.74 -10.63 -2.29
N LYS A 188 -17.85 -11.33 -2.58
CA LYS A 188 -19.12 -11.22 -1.87
C LYS A 188 -19.06 -11.85 -0.48
N ARG A 189 -18.63 -13.11 -0.38
CA ARG A 189 -18.56 -13.90 0.86
C ARG A 189 -17.73 -13.19 1.93
N PHE A 190 -16.56 -12.69 1.54
CA PHE A 190 -15.63 -12.03 2.45
C PHE A 190 -15.78 -10.50 2.52
N ARG A 191 -16.87 -9.97 1.92
CA ARG A 191 -17.29 -8.55 1.96
C ARG A 191 -16.24 -7.56 1.44
N PHE A 192 -15.42 -7.99 0.49
CA PHE A 192 -14.46 -7.11 -0.21
C PHE A 192 -15.15 -6.14 -1.18
N LEU A 193 -16.37 -6.45 -1.60
CA LEU A 193 -17.33 -5.49 -2.14
C LEU A 193 -18.19 -4.93 -0.99
N PRO A 194 -18.36 -3.61 -0.82
CA PRO A 194 -19.18 -3.10 0.28
C PRO A 194 -20.63 -3.56 0.02
N THR A 195 -21.50 -3.54 1.02
CA THR A 195 -22.96 -3.62 0.82
C THR A 195 -23.55 -2.21 0.89
N ARG A 196 -24.75 -1.98 0.30
CA ARG A 196 -25.42 -0.66 0.34
C ARG A 196 -25.65 -0.14 1.77
N ALA A 197 -25.85 -1.03 2.75
CA ALA A 197 -26.15 -0.70 4.15
C ALA A 197 -25.05 0.06 4.91
N ARG A 198 -23.76 -0.16 4.57
CA ARG A 198 -22.64 0.44 5.32
C ARG A 198 -22.52 1.97 5.13
N PHE A 199 -23.21 2.54 4.15
CA PHE A 199 -23.24 3.98 3.89
C PHE A 199 -24.36 4.72 4.62
N ALA A 200 -25.43 4.06 5.06
CA ALA A 200 -26.44 4.68 5.91
C ALA A 200 -25.80 5.14 7.24
N GLY A 201 -25.02 4.27 7.88
CA GLY A 201 -24.30 4.61 9.12
C GLY A 201 -23.21 5.67 8.95
N ALA A 202 -22.53 5.73 7.80
CA ALA A 202 -21.49 6.72 7.53
C ALA A 202 -22.03 8.12 7.13
N ARG A 203 -23.28 8.19 6.63
CA ARG A 203 -24.02 9.46 6.45
C ARG A 203 -24.56 9.97 7.78
N VAL A 204 -25.11 9.09 8.62
CA VAL A 204 -25.60 9.44 9.97
C VAL A 204 -24.47 9.97 10.85
N LYS A 205 -23.30 9.32 10.88
CA LYS A 205 -22.12 9.83 11.63
C LYS A 205 -21.62 11.19 11.13
N ARG A 206 -21.76 11.51 9.84
CA ARG A 206 -21.36 12.82 9.29
C ARG A 206 -22.36 13.94 9.61
N LEU A 207 -23.63 13.61 9.80
CA LEU A 207 -24.66 14.55 10.26
C LEU A 207 -24.52 14.84 11.76
N LEU A 208 -24.20 13.83 12.57
CA LEU A 208 -24.00 13.97 14.02
C LEU A 208 -22.70 14.72 14.40
N HIS A 209 -21.72 14.82 13.50
CA HIS A 209 -20.52 15.65 13.69
C HIS A 209 -20.66 17.08 13.12
N ARG A 210 -21.85 17.44 12.62
CA ARG A 210 -22.19 18.79 12.14
C ARG A 210 -23.30 19.45 12.96
N LEU A 211 -23.68 18.83 14.07
CA LEU A 211 -24.49 19.37 15.16
C LEU A 211 -23.58 19.46 16.39
#